data_AF-A0A942MJL3-F1
#
_entry.id   AF-A0A942MJL3-F1
#
_cell.length_a   1.000
_cell.length_b   1.000
_cell.length_c   1.000
_cell.angle_alpha   90.00
_cell.angle_beta   90.00
_cell.angle_gamma   90.00
#
_symmetry.space_group_name_H-M   'P 1'
#
loop_
_entity.id
_entity.type
_entity.pdbx_description
1 polymer ?
#
loop_
_entity_poly.entity_id
_entity_poly.type
_entity_poly.pdbx_seq_one_letter_code
_entity_poly.pdbx_strand_id
1 'polypeptide(L)'
;MGKLYKEEFKSVDELILKLQKHRHWRKIDKEIARDIFNQLYKNSKYIPEIAELEIDDMERIREFLIVSEEYGLVKNNFTKLAQSEVDLGLLSMFAVTLERLGASISKGYPYRHLSDDKLKSLMGMAELSYQSSILCDKYLLPSYYGVIFCSCVFLDLDRAITWKAQFNNAVKSLNSIDDSLLNYYQHSIKQDKGSINEINIMIDEKINRLKAQLK
;
A
#
# COMPACT_ATOMS: atom_id res chain seq x y z
N MET A 1 -11.54 -1.03 -17.44
CA MET A 1 -11.94 -1.46 -16.09
C MET A 1 -12.84 -2.70 -16.16
N GLY A 2 -12.39 -3.82 -15.59
CA GLY A 2 -13.11 -5.09 -15.53
C GLY A 2 -14.36 -5.05 -14.62
N LYS A 3 -15.23 -6.06 -14.74
CA LYS A 3 -16.49 -6.17 -13.98
C LYS A 3 -16.30 -6.28 -12.46
N LEU A 4 -15.13 -6.73 -12.01
CA LEU A 4 -14.88 -7.08 -10.60
C LEU A 4 -14.89 -5.88 -9.65
N TYR A 5 -14.57 -4.67 -10.13
CA TYR A 5 -14.43 -3.47 -9.27
C TYR A 5 -15.76 -2.81 -8.92
N LYS A 6 -16.85 -3.17 -9.61
CA LYS A 6 -18.19 -2.64 -9.34
C LYS A 6 -18.99 -3.51 -8.38
N GLU A 7 -18.44 -4.64 -7.97
CA GLU A 7 -19.10 -5.58 -7.09
C GLU A 7 -18.66 -5.30 -5.65
N GLU A 8 -19.63 -5.27 -4.74
CA GLU A 8 -19.38 -5.32 -3.31
C GLU A 8 -19.14 -6.79 -2.91
N PHE A 9 -18.25 -6.99 -1.93
CA PHE A 9 -17.92 -8.29 -1.37
C PHE A 9 -18.15 -8.25 0.13
N LYS A 10 -18.91 -9.20 0.66
CA LYS A 10 -19.23 -9.24 2.10
C LYS A 10 -18.24 -10.07 2.91
N SER A 11 -17.42 -10.88 2.25
CA SER A 11 -16.41 -11.73 2.89
C SER A 11 -15.28 -12.11 1.94
N VAL A 12 -14.17 -12.57 2.52
CA VAL A 12 -13.01 -13.13 1.80
C VAL A 12 -13.42 -14.35 0.96
N ASP A 13 -14.27 -15.24 1.47
CA ASP A 13 -14.71 -16.42 0.72
C ASP A 13 -15.57 -16.04 -0.50
N GLU A 14 -16.46 -15.05 -0.36
CA GLU A 14 -17.24 -14.55 -1.50
C GLU A 14 -16.32 -13.95 -2.57
N LEU A 15 -15.34 -13.15 -2.14
CA LEU A 15 -14.34 -12.56 -3.01
C LEU A 15 -13.58 -13.63 -3.80
N ILE A 16 -13.09 -14.68 -3.13
CA ILE A 16 -12.33 -15.76 -3.79
C ILE A 16 -13.18 -16.49 -4.82
N LEU A 17 -14.43 -16.83 -4.49
CA LEU A 17 -15.34 -17.48 -5.44
C LEU A 17 -15.55 -16.67 -6.71
N LYS A 18 -15.56 -15.33 -6.60
CA LYS A 18 -15.66 -14.42 -7.74
C LYS A 18 -14.34 -14.30 -8.49
N LEU A 19 -13.22 -14.09 -7.78
CA LEU A 19 -11.88 -14.01 -8.37
C LEU A 19 -11.53 -15.27 -9.16
N GLN A 20 -11.94 -16.46 -8.71
CA GLN A 20 -11.71 -17.71 -9.42
C GLN A 20 -12.40 -17.80 -10.81
N LYS A 21 -13.30 -16.86 -11.14
CA LYS A 21 -13.87 -16.72 -12.49
C LYS A 21 -12.97 -15.88 -13.42
N HIS A 22 -11.92 -15.24 -12.90
CA HIS A 22 -11.06 -14.31 -13.63
C HIS A 22 -9.77 -14.97 -14.12
N ARG A 23 -9.30 -14.56 -15.31
CA ARG A 23 -8.23 -15.25 -16.06
C ARG A 23 -6.92 -15.45 -15.30
N HIS A 24 -6.50 -14.46 -14.51
CA HIS A 24 -5.23 -14.48 -13.78
C HIS A 24 -5.38 -15.17 -12.43
N TRP A 25 -6.42 -14.81 -11.67
CA TRP A 25 -6.72 -15.36 -10.35
C TRP A 25 -7.09 -16.84 -10.34
N ARG A 26 -7.78 -17.35 -11.37
CA ARG A 26 -8.12 -18.79 -11.49
C ARG A 26 -6.92 -19.74 -11.54
N LYS A 27 -5.71 -19.19 -11.67
CA LYS A 27 -4.45 -19.95 -11.70
C LYS A 27 -3.79 -20.06 -10.33
N ILE A 28 -4.29 -19.32 -9.34
CA ILE A 28 -3.83 -19.38 -7.96
C ILE A 28 -4.71 -20.39 -7.24
N ASP A 29 -4.08 -21.29 -6.49
CA ASP A 29 -4.79 -22.25 -5.66
C ASP A 29 -5.75 -21.53 -4.69
N LYS A 30 -6.90 -22.14 -4.39
CA LYS A 30 -7.94 -21.50 -3.59
C LYS A 30 -7.51 -21.30 -2.14
N GLU A 31 -6.76 -22.23 -1.56
CA GLU A 31 -6.27 -22.12 -0.18
C GLU A 31 -5.19 -21.04 -0.12
N ILE A 32 -4.27 -21.02 -1.09
CA ILE A 32 -3.25 -19.96 -1.19
C ILE A 32 -3.90 -18.57 -1.35
N ALA A 33 -4.91 -18.46 -2.23
CA ALA A 33 -5.65 -17.22 -2.38
C ALA A 33 -6.34 -16.82 -1.06
N ARG A 34 -6.92 -17.79 -0.33
CA ARG A 34 -7.53 -17.56 0.98
C ARG A 34 -6.53 -17.02 1.98
N ASP A 35 -5.35 -17.63 2.08
CA ASP A 35 -4.32 -17.18 3.01
C ASP A 35 -3.83 -15.77 2.68
N ILE A 36 -3.61 -15.47 1.40
CA ILE A 36 -3.29 -14.12 0.92
C ILE A 36 -4.36 -13.12 1.36
N PHE A 37 -5.63 -13.34 1.02
CA PHE A 37 -6.68 -12.37 1.29
C PHE A 37 -7.02 -12.26 2.78
N ASN A 38 -6.89 -13.34 3.55
CA ASN A 38 -7.00 -13.27 5.01
C ASN A 38 -5.87 -12.45 5.62
N GLN A 39 -4.66 -12.55 5.09
CA GLN A 39 -3.53 -11.74 5.55
C GLN A 39 -3.72 -10.26 5.19
N LEU A 40 -4.17 -9.96 3.97
CA LEU A 40 -4.53 -8.60 3.57
C LEU A 40 -5.64 -8.04 4.48
N TYR A 41 -6.68 -8.83 4.76
CA TYR A 41 -7.77 -8.45 5.67
C TYR A 41 -7.28 -8.21 7.11
N LYS A 42 -6.30 -8.97 7.60
CA LYS A 42 -5.68 -8.68 8.92
C LYS A 42 -4.88 -7.38 8.90
N ASN A 43 -4.21 -7.10 7.78
CA ASN A 43 -3.35 -5.92 7.62
C ASN A 43 -4.13 -4.63 7.33
N SER A 44 -5.39 -4.70 6.90
CA SER A 44 -6.23 -3.53 6.64
C SER A 44 -6.38 -2.64 7.87
N LYS A 45 -6.31 -3.22 9.07
CA LYS A 45 -6.34 -2.51 10.36
C LYS A 45 -5.17 -1.54 10.58
N TYR A 46 -4.11 -1.64 9.79
CA TYR A 46 -2.96 -0.72 9.83
C TYR A 46 -3.14 0.47 8.88
N ILE A 47 -4.17 0.44 8.05
CA ILE A 47 -4.61 1.58 7.26
C ILE A 47 -5.58 2.36 8.16
N PRO A 48 -5.28 3.63 8.50
CA PRO A 48 -6.13 4.41 9.37
C PRO A 48 -7.47 4.70 8.69
N GLU A 49 -8.54 4.74 9.48
CA GLU A 49 -9.78 5.40 9.08
C GLU A 49 -9.51 6.90 9.02
N ILE A 50 -9.83 7.52 7.89
CA ILE A 50 -9.73 8.97 7.71
C ILE A 50 -11.16 9.48 7.80
N ALA A 51 -11.40 10.44 8.70
CA ALA A 51 -12.70 10.82 9.25
C ALA A 51 -13.82 11.19 8.25
N GLU A 52 -13.51 11.28 6.95
CA GLU A 52 -14.46 11.62 5.89
C GLU A 52 -14.93 10.41 5.06
N LEU A 53 -14.33 9.23 5.25
CA LEU A 53 -14.70 8.01 4.52
C LEU A 53 -14.62 6.80 5.47
N GLU A 54 -15.76 6.26 5.88
CA GLU A 54 -15.84 4.91 6.46
C GLU A 54 -15.49 3.90 5.35
N ILE A 55 -14.20 3.59 5.21
CA ILE A 55 -13.71 2.59 4.28
C ILE A 55 -13.64 1.26 5.03
N ASP A 56 -14.54 0.33 4.72
CA ASP A 56 -14.51 -1.04 5.24
C ASP A 56 -13.23 -1.78 4.81
N ASP A 57 -12.84 -2.79 5.58
CA ASP A 57 -11.69 -3.64 5.31
C ASP A 57 -11.77 -4.34 3.95
N MET A 58 -12.98 -4.74 3.52
CA MET A 58 -13.19 -5.31 2.18
C MET A 58 -13.02 -4.28 1.06
N GLU A 59 -13.29 -3.01 1.34
CA GLU A 59 -13.09 -1.92 0.38
C GLU A 59 -11.59 -1.69 0.14
N ARG A 60 -10.76 -1.74 1.17
CA ARG A 60 -9.28 -1.70 1.04
C ARG A 60 -8.74 -2.85 0.18
N ILE A 61 -9.32 -4.05 0.33
CA ILE A 61 -8.97 -5.21 -0.52
C ILE A 61 -9.43 -4.99 -1.95
N ARG A 62 -10.59 -4.34 -2.17
CA ARG A 62 -11.06 -3.98 -3.51
C ARG A 62 -10.12 -3.00 -4.19
N GLU A 63 -9.68 -1.97 -3.48
CA GLU A 63 -8.69 -1.00 -3.97
C GLU A 63 -7.36 -1.68 -4.35
N PHE A 64 -6.90 -2.63 -3.54
CA PHE A 64 -5.76 -3.48 -3.86
C PHE A 64 -5.94 -4.24 -5.18
N LEU A 65 -7.13 -4.81 -5.41
CA LEU A 65 -7.43 -5.52 -6.66
C LEU A 65 -7.45 -4.57 -7.85
N ILE A 66 -8.03 -3.39 -7.71
CA ILE A 66 -8.09 -2.35 -8.75
C ILE A 66 -6.68 -2.00 -9.21
N VAL A 67 -5.81 -1.58 -8.28
CA VAL A 67 -4.46 -1.14 -8.66
C VAL A 67 -3.64 -2.30 -9.23
N SER A 68 -3.78 -3.50 -8.66
CA SER A 68 -3.02 -4.67 -9.09
C SER A 68 -3.40 -5.14 -10.49
N GLU A 69 -4.69 -5.06 -10.85
CA GLU A 69 -5.15 -5.47 -12.17
C GLU A 69 -5.00 -4.39 -13.24
N GLU A 70 -5.27 -3.11 -12.92
CA GLU A 70 -5.19 -1.99 -13.86
C GLU A 70 -3.75 -1.86 -14.42
N TYR A 71 -2.75 -2.07 -13.57
CA TYR A 71 -1.33 -2.07 -13.98
C TYR A 71 -0.80 -3.46 -14.36
N GLY A 72 -1.66 -4.49 -14.37
CA GLY A 72 -1.32 -5.84 -14.79
C GLY A 72 -0.29 -6.55 -13.91
N LEU A 73 -0.19 -6.18 -12.63
CA LEU A 73 0.74 -6.74 -11.65
C LEU A 73 0.40 -8.19 -11.27
N VAL A 74 -0.89 -8.56 -11.32
CA VAL A 74 -1.40 -9.91 -10.98
C VAL A 74 -1.05 -10.97 -12.04
N LYS A 75 -0.46 -10.58 -13.17
CA LYS A 75 -0.10 -11.51 -14.26
C LYS A 75 1.02 -12.47 -13.81
N ASN A 76 1.87 -12.86 -14.75
CA ASN A 76 2.80 -13.98 -14.58
C ASN A 76 3.67 -13.90 -13.31
N ASN A 77 4.03 -12.72 -12.81
CA ASN A 77 4.90 -12.61 -11.65
C ASN A 77 4.17 -12.94 -10.34
N PHE A 78 3.04 -12.27 -10.04
CA PHE A 78 2.26 -12.57 -8.84
C PHE A 78 1.72 -14.00 -8.85
N THR A 79 1.22 -14.47 -10.00
CA THR A 79 0.72 -15.85 -10.12
C THR A 79 1.83 -16.87 -9.91
N LYS A 80 3.03 -16.66 -10.48
CA LYS A 80 4.17 -17.57 -10.28
C LYS A 80 4.68 -17.56 -8.84
N LEU A 81 4.77 -16.38 -8.23
CA LEU A 81 5.20 -16.24 -6.85
C LEU A 81 4.20 -16.89 -5.88
N ALA A 82 2.89 -16.76 -6.15
CA ALA A 82 1.86 -17.46 -5.37
C ALA A 82 1.89 -18.99 -5.56
N GLN A 83 2.46 -19.48 -6.66
CA GLN A 83 2.64 -20.92 -6.91
C GLN A 83 3.94 -21.47 -6.35
N SER A 84 4.92 -20.62 -6.02
CA SER A 84 6.12 -21.06 -5.31
C SER A 84 5.79 -21.14 -3.82
N GLU A 85 5.84 -22.33 -3.22
CA GLU A 85 5.57 -22.66 -1.81
C GLU A 85 6.49 -21.95 -0.78
N VAL A 86 7.15 -20.84 -1.15
CA VAL A 86 8.06 -20.08 -0.28
C VAL A 86 7.23 -19.07 0.53
N ASP A 87 6.73 -19.58 1.64
CA ASP A 87 5.62 -19.11 2.48
C ASP A 87 5.77 -17.74 3.19
N LEU A 88 6.90 -17.03 3.08
CA LEU A 88 7.12 -15.81 3.90
C LEU A 88 7.43 -14.53 3.14
N GLY A 89 7.71 -14.61 1.83
CA GLY A 89 8.19 -13.46 1.06
C GLY A 89 7.20 -12.89 0.04
N LEU A 90 6.12 -13.60 -0.29
CA LEU A 90 5.26 -13.24 -1.43
C LEU A 90 4.68 -11.83 -1.31
N LEU A 91 3.97 -11.57 -0.21
CA LEU A 91 3.31 -10.28 0.01
C LEU A 91 4.33 -9.15 0.16
N SER A 92 5.42 -9.41 0.85
CA SER A 92 6.55 -8.49 0.97
C SER A 92 7.17 -8.09 -0.38
N MET A 93 7.44 -9.06 -1.27
CA MET A 93 7.93 -8.78 -2.63
C MET A 93 6.89 -8.02 -3.46
N PHE A 94 5.62 -8.34 -3.30
CA PHE A 94 4.53 -7.63 -3.97
C PHE A 94 4.37 -6.20 -3.44
N ALA A 95 4.53 -5.99 -2.13
CA ALA A 95 4.53 -4.69 -1.49
C ALA A 95 5.61 -3.78 -2.09
N VAL A 96 6.82 -4.29 -2.30
CA VAL A 96 7.91 -3.55 -2.97
C VAL A 96 7.55 -3.21 -4.42
N THR A 97 6.87 -4.11 -5.13
CA THR A 97 6.40 -3.84 -6.49
C THR A 97 5.39 -2.70 -6.53
N LEU A 98 4.44 -2.69 -5.58
CA LEU A 98 3.42 -1.66 -5.43
C LEU A 98 4.02 -0.31 -4.97
N GLU A 99 4.99 -0.33 -4.06
CA GLU A 99 5.73 0.87 -3.64
C GLU A 99 6.44 1.51 -4.83
N ARG A 100 7.16 0.72 -5.62
CA ARG A 100 7.86 1.20 -6.81
C ARG A 100 6.91 1.73 -7.88
N LEU A 101 5.73 1.12 -8.01
CA LEU A 101 4.68 1.64 -8.88
C LEU A 101 4.22 3.02 -8.40
N GLY A 102 3.89 3.17 -7.12
CA GLY A 102 3.52 4.46 -6.52
C GLY A 102 4.62 5.52 -6.71
N ALA A 103 5.89 5.13 -6.53
CA ALA A 103 7.05 6.00 -6.76
C ALA A 103 7.20 6.38 -8.23
N SER A 104 6.94 5.45 -9.16
CA SER A 104 6.99 5.73 -10.60
C SER A 104 5.87 6.69 -11.01
N ILE A 105 4.66 6.52 -10.50
CA ILE A 105 3.53 7.42 -10.79
C ILE A 105 3.81 8.82 -10.22
N SER A 106 4.36 8.89 -9.00
CA SER A 106 4.67 10.16 -8.30
C SER A 106 5.99 10.84 -8.74
N LYS A 107 6.88 10.15 -9.44
CA LYS A 107 8.06 10.76 -10.08
C LYS A 107 7.83 11.10 -11.56
N GLY A 108 6.83 10.48 -12.17
CA GLY A 108 6.68 10.39 -13.63
C GLY A 108 6.32 11.65 -14.39
N TYR A 109 6.09 12.82 -13.76
CA TYR A 109 5.69 14.02 -14.51
C TYR A 109 6.25 15.32 -13.90
N PRO A 110 6.75 16.25 -14.72
CA PRO A 110 6.82 17.65 -14.31
C PRO A 110 5.38 18.14 -14.17
N TYR A 111 4.89 18.13 -12.92
CA TYR A 111 3.52 18.51 -12.54
C TYR A 111 3.05 19.86 -13.07
N ARG A 112 4.00 20.71 -13.48
CA ARG A 112 3.77 22.07 -14.01
C ARG A 112 2.91 22.13 -15.28
N HIS A 113 2.69 21.03 -15.98
CA HIS A 113 1.92 20.99 -17.24
C HIS A 113 0.64 20.17 -17.19
N LEU A 114 0.31 19.56 -16.04
CA LEU A 114 -0.92 18.80 -15.89
C LEU A 114 -2.04 19.71 -15.39
N SER A 115 -3.27 19.46 -15.86
CA SER A 115 -4.45 20.04 -15.23
C SER A 115 -4.61 19.47 -13.82
N ASP A 116 -5.23 20.24 -12.93
CA ASP A 116 -5.46 19.83 -11.53
C ASP A 116 -6.17 18.48 -11.43
N ASP A 117 -7.15 18.21 -12.30
CA ASP A 117 -7.87 16.93 -12.31
C ASP A 117 -6.97 15.74 -12.68
N LYS A 118 -6.07 15.92 -13.66
CA LYS A 118 -5.12 14.86 -14.04
C LYS A 118 -4.09 14.62 -12.95
N LEU A 119 -3.63 15.69 -12.32
CA LEU A 119 -2.74 15.60 -11.17
C LEU A 119 -3.40 14.83 -10.03
N LYS A 120 -4.64 15.19 -9.68
CA LYS A 120 -5.40 14.52 -8.62
C LYS A 120 -5.63 13.05 -8.93
N SER A 121 -5.99 12.71 -10.17
CA SER A 121 -6.17 11.32 -10.59
C SER A 121 -4.89 10.51 -10.48
N LEU A 122 -3.76 11.03 -10.95
CA LEU A 122 -2.46 10.35 -10.86
C LEU A 122 -2.01 10.19 -9.41
N MET A 123 -2.13 11.23 -8.59
CA MET A 123 -1.78 11.15 -7.17
C MET A 123 -2.69 10.20 -6.41
N GLY A 124 -3.98 10.12 -6.76
CA GLY A 124 -4.90 9.14 -6.20
C GLY A 124 -4.44 7.72 -6.51
N MET A 125 -4.02 7.43 -7.75
CA MET A 125 -3.49 6.10 -8.10
C MET A 125 -2.14 5.80 -7.43
N ALA A 126 -1.27 6.80 -7.27
CA ALA A 126 -0.03 6.64 -6.52
C ALA A 126 -0.32 6.32 -5.06
N GLU A 127 -1.25 7.04 -4.44
CA GLU A 127 -1.68 6.82 -3.06
C GLU A 127 -2.25 5.41 -2.87
N LEU A 128 -3.18 4.98 -3.73
CA LEU A 128 -3.74 3.62 -3.69
C LEU A 128 -2.65 2.55 -3.83
N SER A 129 -1.62 2.79 -4.65
CA SER A 129 -0.47 1.88 -4.79
C SER A 129 0.31 1.78 -3.48
N TYR A 130 0.57 2.89 -2.80
CA TYR A 130 1.27 2.91 -1.52
C TYR A 130 0.43 2.29 -0.38
N GLN A 131 -0.88 2.56 -0.33
CA GLN A 131 -1.78 1.93 0.64
C GLN A 131 -1.87 0.42 0.43
N SER A 132 -1.98 -0.03 -0.83
CA SER A 132 -1.95 -1.44 -1.20
C SER A 132 -0.62 -2.11 -0.84
N SER A 133 0.48 -1.37 -0.95
CA SER A 133 1.80 -1.81 -0.51
C SER A 133 1.84 -2.05 1.01
N ILE A 134 1.29 -1.12 1.80
CA ILE A 134 1.15 -1.27 3.27
C ILE A 134 0.23 -2.43 3.64
N LEU A 135 -0.84 -2.65 2.85
CA LEU A 135 -1.75 -3.78 3.03
C LEU A 135 -1.03 -5.12 2.87
N CYS A 136 -0.11 -5.21 1.92
CA CYS A 136 0.74 -6.39 1.73
C CYS A 136 1.82 -6.51 2.82
N ASP A 137 2.48 -5.42 3.15
CA ASP A 137 3.53 -5.38 4.16
C ASP A 137 3.54 -4.05 4.93
N LYS A 138 2.97 -4.10 6.14
CA LYS A 138 2.89 -2.95 7.06
C LYS A 138 4.25 -2.46 7.57
N TYR A 139 5.33 -3.21 7.37
CA TYR A 139 6.67 -2.80 7.78
C TYR A 139 7.46 -2.15 6.65
N LEU A 140 6.89 -2.02 5.44
CA LEU A 140 7.51 -1.33 4.33
C LEU A 140 7.37 0.20 4.49
N LEU A 141 8.23 0.77 5.34
CA LEU A 141 8.23 2.18 5.74
C LEU A 141 8.20 3.21 4.59
N PRO A 142 8.90 3.02 3.45
CA PRO A 142 8.84 3.96 2.33
C PRO A 142 7.43 4.20 1.80
N SER A 143 6.53 3.21 1.89
CA SER A 143 5.15 3.36 1.42
C SER A 143 4.36 4.40 2.23
N TYR A 144 4.62 4.49 3.54
CA TYR A 144 4.00 5.53 4.39
C TYR A 144 4.43 6.93 3.97
N TYR A 145 5.71 7.12 3.64
CA TYR A 145 6.20 8.39 3.10
C TYR A 145 5.48 8.77 1.81
N GLY A 146 5.26 7.78 0.93
CA GLY A 146 4.52 7.94 -0.31
C GLY A 146 3.09 8.43 -0.10
N VAL A 147 2.36 7.83 0.84
CA VAL A 147 0.99 8.26 1.18
C VAL A 147 0.98 9.69 1.74
N ILE A 148 1.87 9.99 2.70
CA ILE A 148 1.97 11.33 3.30
C ILE A 148 2.29 12.38 2.23
N PHE A 149 3.18 12.06 1.28
CA PHE A 149 3.45 12.93 0.16
C PHE A 149 2.19 13.24 -0.64
N CYS A 150 1.40 12.22 -0.98
CA CYS A 150 0.14 12.39 -1.70
C CYS A 150 -0.83 13.27 -0.91
N SER A 151 -0.99 13.03 0.40
CA SER A 151 -1.83 13.86 1.28
C SER A 151 -1.39 15.33 1.26
N CYS A 152 -0.08 15.60 1.28
CA CYS A 152 0.43 16.97 1.16
C CYS A 152 0.15 17.60 -0.21
N VAL A 153 0.19 16.83 -1.31
CA VAL A 153 -0.19 17.33 -2.64
C VAL A 153 -1.69 17.69 -2.68
N PHE A 154 -2.52 16.95 -1.96
CA PHE A 154 -3.95 17.25 -1.81
C PHE A 154 -4.27 18.37 -0.81
N LEU A 155 -3.26 18.95 -0.17
CA LEU A 155 -3.41 19.93 0.90
C LEU A 155 -4.20 19.42 2.12
N ASP A 156 -4.18 18.11 2.36
CA ASP A 156 -4.90 17.46 3.45
C ASP A 156 -3.96 17.21 4.65
N LEU A 157 -3.98 18.16 5.59
CA LEU A 157 -3.10 18.15 6.75
C LEU A 157 -3.47 17.06 7.76
N ASP A 158 -4.75 16.84 8.01
CA ASP A 158 -5.21 15.89 9.02
C ASP A 158 -4.90 14.46 8.59
N ARG A 159 -5.08 14.16 7.30
CA ARG A 159 -4.68 12.88 6.71
C ARG A 159 -3.16 12.69 6.79
N ALA A 160 -2.36 13.72 6.46
CA ALA A 160 -0.91 13.63 6.55
C ALA A 160 -0.42 13.36 7.99
N ILE A 161 -1.02 14.00 8.99
CA ILE A 161 -0.73 13.78 10.41
C ILE A 161 -1.13 12.36 10.82
N THR A 162 -2.31 11.89 10.41
CA THR A 162 -2.81 10.55 10.71
C THR A 162 -1.87 9.47 10.18
N TRP A 163 -1.41 9.60 8.93
CA TRP A 163 -0.45 8.67 8.35
C TRP A 163 0.93 8.74 9.00
N LYS A 164 1.38 9.93 9.44
CA LYS A 164 2.61 10.05 10.25
C LYS A 164 2.50 9.28 11.57
N ALA A 165 1.35 9.33 12.24
CA ALA A 165 1.13 8.55 13.45
C ALA A 165 1.23 7.04 13.17
N GLN A 166 0.65 6.56 12.06
CA GLN A 166 0.76 5.16 11.66
C GLN A 166 2.18 4.73 11.30
N PHE A 167 2.94 5.58 10.60
CA PHE A 167 4.37 5.37 10.36
C PHE A 167 5.13 5.17 11.68
N ASN A 168 4.92 6.05 12.67
CA ASN A 168 5.58 5.94 13.97
C ASN A 168 5.17 4.67 14.72
N ASN A 169 3.91 4.25 14.61
CA ASN A 169 3.43 3.00 15.19
C ASN A 169 4.07 1.77 14.53
N ALA A 170 4.22 1.78 13.19
CA ALA A 170 4.92 0.73 12.46
C ALA A 170 6.40 0.64 12.88
N VAL A 171 7.10 1.77 12.99
CA VAL A 171 8.49 1.83 13.47
C VAL A 171 8.63 1.29 14.89
N LYS A 172 7.74 1.69 15.81
CA LYS A 172 7.74 1.17 17.20
C LYS A 172 7.50 -0.34 17.22
N SER A 173 6.50 -0.82 16.47
CA SER A 173 6.15 -2.23 16.40
C SER A 173 7.30 -3.06 15.84
N LEU A 174 7.98 -2.57 14.80
CA LEU A 174 9.13 -3.24 14.20
C LEU A 174 10.30 -3.39 15.20
N ASN A 175 10.53 -2.38 16.04
CA ASN A 175 11.58 -2.39 17.06
C ASN A 175 11.27 -3.30 18.25
N SER A 176 10.00 -3.65 18.49
CA SER A 176 9.57 -4.49 19.61
C SER A 176 9.44 -5.98 19.28
N ILE A 177 9.64 -6.39 18.02
CA ILE A 177 9.54 -7.80 17.63
C ILE A 177 10.91 -8.47 17.82
N ASP A 178 10.94 -9.46 18.70
CA ASP A 178 12.04 -10.42 18.87
C ASP A 178 11.84 -11.57 17.88
N ASP A 179 12.51 -11.59 16.71
CA ASP A 179 12.67 -12.84 15.97
C ASP A 179 13.71 -12.85 14.83
N SER A 180 14.31 -14.02 14.66
CA SER A 180 15.18 -14.50 13.58
C SER A 180 14.64 -14.31 12.15
N LEU A 181 13.31 -14.19 11.99
CA LEU A 181 12.59 -13.93 10.73
C LEU A 181 12.69 -12.49 10.24
N LEU A 182 12.97 -11.55 11.14
CA LEU A 182 13.09 -10.13 10.82
C LEU A 182 14.46 -9.75 10.27
N ASN A 183 15.44 -10.65 10.25
CA ASN A 183 16.81 -10.34 9.83
C ASN A 183 16.88 -9.71 8.44
N TYR A 184 15.98 -10.02 7.50
CA TYR A 184 15.97 -9.38 6.18
C TYR A 184 15.60 -7.88 6.26
N TYR A 185 14.54 -7.55 7.01
CA TYR A 185 14.08 -6.16 7.21
C TYR A 185 14.95 -5.40 8.20
N GLN A 186 15.29 -6.01 9.33
CA GLN A 186 16.17 -5.43 10.33
C GLN A 186 17.60 -5.26 9.82
N HIS A 187 18.15 -6.10 8.92
CA HIS A 187 19.45 -5.77 8.31
C HIS A 187 19.34 -4.60 7.34
N SER A 188 18.30 -4.53 6.50
CA SER A 188 18.07 -3.39 5.61
C SER A 188 17.80 -2.09 6.39
N ILE A 189 17.21 -2.16 7.58
CA ILE A 189 16.82 -1.00 8.40
C ILE A 189 17.89 -0.64 9.44
N LYS A 190 18.61 -1.60 10.03
CA LYS A 190 19.67 -1.36 11.03
C LYS A 190 21.02 -1.01 10.41
N GLN A 191 21.34 -1.49 9.20
CA GLN A 191 22.50 -0.96 8.47
C GLN A 191 22.28 0.48 8.01
N ASP A 192 21.02 0.90 7.97
CA ASP A 192 20.58 2.17 7.41
C ASP A 192 19.88 3.02 8.50
N LYS A 193 20.50 3.14 9.69
CA LYS A 193 20.08 4.13 10.70
C LYS A 193 20.10 5.59 10.17
N GLY A 194 20.67 5.80 8.97
CA GLY A 194 20.48 6.99 8.15
C GLY A 194 19.06 7.13 7.56
N SER A 195 18.41 6.05 7.09
CA SER A 195 17.19 6.15 6.27
C SER A 195 15.87 6.33 7.02
N ILE A 196 15.67 5.83 8.25
CA ILE A 196 14.43 6.10 9.01
C ILE A 196 14.37 7.55 9.49
N ASN A 197 15.48 8.05 10.05
CA ASN A 197 15.56 9.43 10.53
C ASN A 197 15.42 10.41 9.36
N GLU A 198 16.05 10.12 8.21
CA GLU A 198 15.86 10.90 6.99
C GLU A 198 14.41 10.91 6.52
N ILE A 199 13.73 9.75 6.45
CA ILE A 199 12.31 9.68 6.09
C ILE A 199 11.47 10.52 7.05
N ASN A 200 11.72 10.43 8.37
CA ASN A 200 10.96 11.17 9.38
C ASN A 200 11.19 12.70 9.26
N ILE A 201 12.44 13.13 9.02
CA ILE A 201 12.78 14.53 8.72
C ILE A 201 12.05 15.00 7.47
N MET A 202 12.06 14.22 6.39
CA MET A 202 11.38 14.56 5.14
C MET A 202 9.85 14.65 5.30
N ILE A 203 9.25 13.80 6.16
CA ILE A 203 7.84 13.89 6.54
C ILE A 203 7.58 15.21 7.27
N ASP A 204 8.40 15.53 8.27
CA ASP A 204 8.26 16.74 9.07
C ASP A 204 8.37 18.01 8.23
N GLU A 205 9.35 18.07 7.34
CA GLU A 205 9.51 19.19 6.41
C GLU A 205 8.27 19.38 5.53
N LYS A 206 7.68 18.29 5.00
CA LYS A 206 6.48 18.36 4.16
C LYS A 206 5.26 18.86 4.93
N ILE A 207 5.01 18.31 6.12
CA ILE A 207 3.89 18.72 6.97
C ILE A 207 4.05 20.19 7.39
N ASN A 208 5.27 20.62 7.73
CA ASN A 208 5.52 22.02 8.10
C ASN A 208 5.32 22.98 6.93
N ARG A 209 5.75 22.60 5.71
CA ARG A 209 5.47 23.39 4.49
C ARG A 209 3.96 23.48 4.23
N LEU A 210 3.23 22.38 4.37
CA LEU A 210 1.77 22.38 4.22
C LEU A 210 1.09 23.30 5.25
N LYS A 211 1.49 23.22 6.53
CA LYS A 211 0.98 24.13 7.58
C LYS A 211 1.23 25.60 7.25
N ALA A 212 2.36 25.92 6.61
CA ALA A 212 2.66 27.29 6.19
C ALA A 212 1.81 27.76 5.01
N GLN A 213 1.41 26.85 4.11
CA GLN A 213 0.55 27.16 2.96
C GLN A 213 -0.93 27.37 3.35
N LEU A 214 -1.38 26.79 4.46
CA LEU A 214 -2.77 26.87 4.94
C LEU A 214 -3.02 28.04 5.91
N LYS A 215 -1.99 28.82 6.25
CA LYS A 215 -2.09 30.04 7.07
C LYS A 215 -2.18 31.28 6.20
#